data_AF-S4GP01-F1
#
_entry.id   AF-S4GP01-F1
#
_cell.length_a   1.000
_cell.length_b   1.000
_cell.length_c   1.000
_cell.angle_alpha   90.00
_cell.angle_beta   90.00
_cell.angle_gamma   90.00
#
_symmetry.space_group_name_H-M   'P 1'
#
loop_
_entity.id
_entity.type
_entity.pdbx_description
1 polymer ?
#
loop_
_entity_poly.entity_id
_entity_poly.type
_entity_poly.pdbx_seq_one_letter_code
_entity_poly.pdbx_strand_id
1 'polypeptide(L)' 'MTLNPQDEQNVQESQNIQDAHIFYDYAKNPLAKAKESQVISGKNWRITLITDSLVRLEWSENGGFVDAPTQTVV' A
#
# COMPACT_ATOMS: atom_id res chain seq x y z
N MET A 1 18.86 15.39 -31.50
CA MET A 1 17.44 15.27 -31.12
C MET A 1 17.39 15.45 -29.60
N THR A 2 17.21 16.67 -29.12
CA THR A 2 17.15 16.95 -27.68
C THR A 2 15.68 16.84 -27.26
N LEU A 3 15.37 15.91 -26.37
CA LEU A 3 14.04 15.81 -25.76
C LEU A 3 13.77 17.12 -25.02
N ASN A 4 12.57 17.66 -25.20
CA ASN A 4 12.19 18.93 -24.61
C ASN A 4 12.06 18.72 -23.09
N PRO A 5 12.66 19.56 -22.23
CA PRO A 5 12.62 19.37 -20.78
C PRO A 5 11.19 19.32 -20.20
N GLN A 6 10.23 19.92 -20.89
CA GLN A 6 8.81 19.90 -20.52
C GLN A 6 8.17 18.52 -20.75
N ASP A 7 8.62 17.76 -21.75
CA ASP A 7 8.11 16.42 -22.03
C ASP A 7 8.61 15.41 -20.99
N GLU A 8 9.82 15.58 -20.47
CA GLU A 8 10.38 14.76 -19.38
C GLU A 8 9.63 14.98 -18.06
N GLN A 9 9.28 16.23 -17.73
CA GLN A 9 8.51 16.52 -16.52
C GLN A 9 7.08 15.97 -16.60
N ASN A 10 6.45 16.02 -17.77
CA ASN A 10 5.09 15.50 -17.97
C ASN A 10 5.04 13.97 -17.90
N VAL A 11 6.09 13.29 -18.38
CA VAL A 11 6.26 11.83 -18.23
C VAL A 11 6.48 11.45 -16.76
N GLN A 12 7.27 12.23 -16.03
CA GLN A 12 7.59 11.95 -14.63
C GLN A 12 6.41 12.24 -13.70
N GLU A 13 5.64 13.30 -13.97
CA GLU A 13 4.41 13.63 -13.26
C GLU A 13 3.31 12.59 -13.54
N SER A 14 3.12 12.18 -14.80
CA SER A 14 2.15 11.13 -15.15
C SER A 14 2.50 9.75 -14.58
N GLN A 15 3.79 9.41 -14.44
CA GLN A 15 4.22 8.21 -13.72
C GLN A 15 3.96 8.32 -12.21
N ASN A 16 4.25 9.46 -11.61
CA ASN A 16 4.04 9.67 -10.17
C ASN A 16 2.54 9.60 -9.79
N ILE A 17 1.66 10.11 -10.66
CA ILE A 17 0.21 9.98 -10.50
C ILE A 17 -0.24 8.52 -10.65
N GLN A 18 0.29 7.77 -11.62
CA GLN A 18 0.01 6.34 -11.77
C GLN A 18 0.49 5.51 -10.57
N ASP A 19 1.66 5.83 -10.03
CA ASP A 19 2.23 5.19 -8.83
C ASP A 19 1.36 5.48 -7.58
N ALA A 20 0.88 6.71 -7.40
CA ALA A 20 -0.03 7.03 -6.31
C ALA A 20 -1.38 6.26 -6.41
N HIS A 21 -1.90 6.10 -7.63
CA HIS A 21 -3.16 5.37 -7.86
C HIS A 21 -3.02 3.86 -7.61
N ILE A 22 -1.90 3.22 -8.00
CA ILE A 22 -1.70 1.78 -7.74
C ILE A 22 -1.65 1.46 -6.24
N PHE A 23 -1.06 2.33 -5.40
CA PHE A 23 -1.07 2.12 -3.94
C PHE A 23 -2.47 2.24 -3.36
N TYR A 24 -3.26 3.20 -3.85
CA TYR A 24 -4.63 3.42 -3.42
C TYR A 24 -5.53 2.24 -3.80
N ASP A 25 -5.40 1.73 -5.02
CA ASP A 25 -6.19 0.61 -5.52
C ASP A 25 -5.86 -0.70 -4.78
N TYR A 26 -4.57 -0.96 -4.50
CA TYR A 26 -4.19 -2.13 -3.70
C TYR A 26 -4.65 -2.04 -2.25
N ALA A 27 -4.54 -0.86 -1.63
CA ALA A 27 -4.99 -0.66 -0.24
C ALA A 27 -6.50 -0.82 -0.09
N LYS A 28 -7.28 -0.41 -1.11
CA LYS A 28 -8.74 -0.43 -1.08
C LYS A 28 -9.38 -1.67 -1.71
N ASN A 29 -8.61 -2.56 -2.34
CA ASN A 29 -9.15 -3.78 -2.91
C ASN A 29 -9.63 -4.75 -1.81
N PRO A 30 -10.95 -5.01 -1.67
CA PRO A 30 -11.48 -5.88 -0.62
C PRO A 30 -11.15 -7.37 -0.82
N LEU A 31 -10.66 -7.74 -2.01
CA LEU A 31 -10.17 -9.08 -2.32
C LEU A 31 -8.65 -9.21 -2.13
N ALA A 32 -7.94 -8.10 -1.92
CA ALA A 32 -6.51 -8.10 -1.61
C ALA A 32 -6.30 -8.54 -0.16
N LYS A 33 -6.46 -9.83 0.09
CA LYS A 33 -5.95 -10.44 1.32
C LYS A 33 -4.43 -10.49 1.23
N ALA A 34 -3.77 -10.08 2.31
CA ALA A 34 -2.33 -10.27 2.42
C ALA A 34 -2.00 -11.76 2.37
N LYS A 35 -0.94 -12.12 1.66
CA LYS A 35 -0.42 -13.49 1.70
C LYS A 35 0.11 -13.75 3.12
N GLU A 36 -0.09 -14.95 3.65
CA GLU A 36 0.40 -15.27 5.01
C GLU A 36 1.92 -15.07 5.16
N SER A 37 2.69 -15.29 4.09
CA SER A 37 4.13 -15.02 4.06
C SER A 37 4.51 -13.55 4.25
N GLN A 38 3.56 -12.63 4.08
CA GLN A 38 3.73 -11.18 4.22
C GLN A 38 3.16 -10.65 5.54
N VAL A 39 2.75 -11.55 6.43
CA VAL A 39 2.17 -11.23 7.73
C VAL A 39 3.05 -11.81 8.82
N ILE A 40 3.46 -10.97 9.77
CA ILE A 40 4.10 -11.40 11.02
C ILE A 40 3.26 -10.90 12.19
N SER A 41 3.02 -11.74 13.19
CA SER A 41 2.17 -11.40 14.32
C SER A 41 2.72 -11.93 15.64
N GLY A 42 2.38 -11.22 16.71
CA GLY A 42 2.55 -11.66 18.09
C GLY A 42 1.20 -11.68 18.80
N LYS A 43 1.22 -11.85 20.13
CA LYS A 43 0.00 -11.98 20.94
C LYS A 43 -0.99 -10.82 20.77
N ASN A 44 -0.48 -9.60 20.57
CA ASN A 44 -1.28 -8.37 20.60
C ASN A 44 -1.02 -7.46 19.40
N TRP A 45 -0.15 -7.87 18.48
CA TRP A 45 0.25 -7.04 17.35
C TRP A 45 0.33 -7.85 16.07
N ARG A 46 0.11 -7.18 14.94
CA ARG A 46 0.27 -7.74 13.60
C ARG A 46 0.88 -6.69 12.68
N ILE A 47 1.86 -7.13 11.88
CA ILE A 47 2.51 -6.32 10.85
C ILE A 47 2.26 -7.01 9.52
N THR A 48 1.80 -6.25 8.54
CA THR A 48 1.49 -6.76 7.20
C THR A 48 2.17 -5.90 6.15
N LEU A 49 2.94 -6.53 5.28
CA LEU A 49 3.53 -5.88 4.12
C LEU A 49 2.48 -5.84 2.99
N ILE A 50 2.04 -4.64 2.62
CA ILE A 50 1.07 -4.44 1.52
C ILE A 50 1.83 -4.31 0.19
N THR A 51 2.91 -3.53 0.19
CA THR A 51 3.87 -3.38 -0.91
C THR A 51 5.28 -3.26 -0.36
N ASP A 52 6.30 -3.25 -1.21
CA ASP A 52 7.71 -3.04 -0.79
C ASP A 52 7.94 -1.71 -0.05
N SER A 53 7.00 -0.76 -0.12
CA SER A 53 7.08 0.55 0.54
C SER A 53 5.88 0.88 1.43
N LEU A 54 4.91 -0.03 1.60
CA LEU A 54 3.73 0.18 2.43
C LEU A 54 3.54 -0.95 3.43
N VAL A 55 3.56 -0.60 4.71
CA VAL A 55 3.37 -1.52 5.83
C VAL A 55 2.13 -1.11 6.63
N ARG A 56 1.32 -2.09 7.02
CA ARG A 56 0.21 -1.93 7.96
C ARG A 56 0.61 -2.45 9.33
N LEU A 57 0.33 -1.65 10.35
CA LEU A 57 0.58 -1.95 11.75
C LEU A 57 -0.75 -2.04 12.48
N GLU A 58 -0.98 -3.14 13.17
CA GLU A 58 -2.21 -3.38 13.91
C GLU A 58 -1.91 -3.79 15.34
N TRP A 59 -2.68 -3.25 16.28
CA TRP A 59 -2.64 -3.62 17.70
C TRP A 59 -4.03 -3.99 18.18
N SER A 60 -4.10 -5.01 19.04
CA SER A 60 -5.33 -5.48 19.66
C SER A 60 -5.07 -5.97 21.07
N GLU A 61 -5.87 -5.53 22.04
CA GLU A 61 -5.74 -5.96 23.45
C GLU A 61 -6.05 -7.45 23.65
N ASN A 62 -6.94 -8.01 22.83
CA ASN A 62 -7.32 -9.43 22.89
C ASN A 62 -6.64 -10.29 21.82
N GLY A 63 -5.81 -9.69 20.95
CA GLY A 63 -5.15 -10.39 19.84
C GLY A 63 -6.06 -10.76 18.68
N GLY A 64 -7.30 -10.28 18.66
CA GLY A 64 -8.21 -10.42 17.53
C GLY A 64 -7.91 -9.38 16.45
N PHE A 65 -7.80 -9.82 15.20
CA PHE A 65 -7.61 -8.97 14.03
C PHE A 65 -8.71 -9.20 13.00
N VAL A 66 -9.10 -8.14 12.29
CA VAL A 66 -10.11 -8.21 11.21
C VAL A 66 -9.42 -7.90 9.88
N ASP A 67 -9.49 -8.85 8.95
CA ASP A 67 -9.00 -8.67 7.58
C ASP A 67 -10.02 -7.87 6.77
N ALA A 68 -10.07 -6.57 7.07
CA ALA A 68 -10.83 -5.57 6.33
C ALA A 68 -9.89 -4.74 5.43
N PRO A 69 -10.40 -4.12 4.34
CA PRO A 69 -9.63 -3.25 3.46
C PRO A 69 -8.85 -2.18 4.26
N THR A 70 -7.65 -1.84 3.80
CA THR A 70 -6.82 -0.86 4.50
C THR A 70 -7.40 0.53 4.31
N GLN A 71 -7.77 1.19 5.41
CA GLN A 71 -8.29 2.55 5.35
C GLN A 71 -7.13 3.53 5.19
N THR A 72 -6.99 4.09 4.00
CA THR A 72 -6.13 5.24 3.73
C THR A 72 -6.92 6.54 3.87
N VAL A 73 -6.39 7.49 4.65
CA VAL A 73 -6.83 8.89 4.60
C VAL A 73 -6.17 9.51 3.36
N VAL A 74 -6.98 10.04 2.46
CA VAL A 74 -6.55 10.83 1.29
C VAL A 74 -6.72 12.30 1.61
#